data_AF-X7ZW25-F1
#
_entry.id   AF-X7ZW25-F1
#
_cell.length_a   1.000
_cell.length_b   1.000
_cell.length_c   1.000
_cell.angle_alpha   90.00
_cell.angle_beta   90.00
_cell.angle_gamma   90.00
#
_symmetry.space_group_name_H-M   'P 1'
#
loop_
_entity.id
_entity.type
_entity.pdbx_description
1 polymer ?
#
loop_
_entity_poly.entity_id
_entity_poly.type
_entity_poly.pdbx_seq_one_letter_code
_entity_poly.pdbx_strand_id
1 'polypeptide(L)'
;MFDKIGVKTGIDFFDIADAAEDVVRPAMPAECLLDRNALIMGYAGVYSSFLKHAVRQAERYGVPASALLYRAGQRKLIGGQEDQLIDIALEIKREQEQGQVVSH
;
A
#
# COMPACT_ATOMS: atom_id res chain seq x y z
N MET A 1 -3.00 -11.79 -21.75
CA MET A 1 -3.46 -13.09 -21.23
C MET A 1 -4.73 -13.54 -21.94
N PHE A 2 -5.79 -12.72 -21.97
CA PHE A 2 -7.08 -13.07 -22.60
C PHE A 2 -6.99 -13.53 -24.06
N ASP A 3 -6.21 -12.86 -24.92
CA ASP A 3 -6.01 -13.29 -26.31
C ASP A 3 -5.44 -14.71 -26.43
N LYS A 4 -4.54 -15.11 -25.51
CA LYS A 4 -3.92 -16.44 -25.51
C LYS A 4 -4.90 -17.54 -25.13
N ILE A 5 -5.98 -17.21 -24.43
CA ILE A 5 -7.00 -18.17 -23.96
C ILE A 5 -8.35 -17.97 -24.67
N GLY A 6 -8.41 -17.14 -25.72
CA GLY A 6 -9.61 -16.93 -26.53
C GLY A 6 -10.73 -16.12 -25.87
N VAL A 7 -10.42 -15.35 -24.82
CA VAL A 7 -11.40 -14.46 -24.16
C VAL A 7 -11.43 -13.12 -24.89
N LYS A 8 -12.57 -12.79 -25.51
CA LYS A 8 -12.73 -11.53 -26.26
C LYS A 8 -12.95 -10.34 -25.32
N THR A 9 -12.08 -9.34 -25.38
CA THR A 9 -12.16 -8.09 -24.60
C THR A 9 -12.63 -6.89 -25.43
N GLY A 10 -12.38 -6.91 -26.75
CA GLY A 10 -12.56 -5.74 -27.62
C GLY A 10 -11.43 -4.70 -27.52
N ILE A 11 -10.33 -5.04 -26.84
CA ILE A 11 -9.14 -4.21 -26.70
C ILE A 11 -8.04 -4.82 -27.56
N ASP A 12 -7.38 -4.01 -28.39
CA ASP A 12 -6.18 -4.43 -29.13
C ASP A 12 -4.97 -4.48 -28.19
N PHE A 13 -4.20 -5.57 -28.26
CA PHE A 13 -3.06 -5.79 -27.38
C PHE A 13 -1.92 -4.80 -27.61
N PHE A 14 -1.62 -4.44 -28.86
CA PHE A 14 -0.53 -3.55 -29.17
C PHE A 14 -0.89 -2.10 -28.82
N ASP A 15 -2.12 -1.68 -29.16
CA ASP A 15 -2.59 -0.34 -28.81
C ASP A 15 -2.57 -0.08 -27.29
N ILE A 16 -2.97 -1.06 -26.47
CA ILE A 16 -2.95 -0.90 -25.00
C ILE A 16 -1.55 -0.97 -24.41
N ALA A 17 -0.61 -1.67 -25.06
CA ALA A 17 0.79 -1.70 -24.65
C ALA A 17 1.47 -0.34 -24.92
N ASP A 18 1.26 0.23 -26.11
CA ASP A 18 1.77 1.55 -26.48
C ASP A 18 1.17 2.63 -25.58
N ALA A 19 -0.14 2.58 -25.30
CA ALA A 19 -0.77 3.50 -24.36
C ALA A 19 -0.21 3.39 -22.94
N ALA A 20 0.13 2.18 -22.47
CA ALA A 20 0.72 1.99 -21.15
C ALA A 20 2.13 2.61 -21.06
N GLU A 21 2.98 2.39 -22.06
CA GLU A 21 4.38 2.85 -22.06
C GLU A 21 4.52 4.33 -22.41
N ASP A 22 3.83 4.80 -23.46
CA ASP A 22 4.06 6.14 -24.02
C ASP A 22 3.18 7.22 -23.38
N VAL A 23 2.03 6.84 -22.79
CA VAL A 23 1.05 7.79 -22.24
C VAL A 23 0.92 7.67 -20.73
N VAL A 24 0.66 6.47 -20.21
CA VAL A 24 0.38 6.28 -18.77
C VAL A 24 1.65 6.34 -17.94
N ARG A 25 2.69 5.63 -18.34
CA ARG A 25 3.94 5.53 -17.58
C ARG A 25 4.62 6.88 -17.31
N PRO A 26 4.67 7.85 -18.24
CA PRO A 26 5.20 9.18 -17.98
C PRO A 26 4.36 10.01 -17.00
N ALA A 27 3.06 9.74 -16.88
CA ALA A 27 2.17 10.41 -15.94
C ALA A 27 2.26 9.84 -14.51
N MET A 28 2.81 8.63 -14.35
CA MET A 28 3.02 8.00 -13.04
C MET A 28 4.24 8.60 -12.34
N PRO A 29 4.16 8.94 -11.04
CA PRO A 29 5.30 9.49 -10.31
C PRO A 29 6.45 8.48 -10.17
N ALA A 30 6.12 7.18 -10.13
CA ALA A 30 7.04 6.06 -10.10
C ALA A 30 6.27 4.77 -10.45
N GLU A 31 6.99 3.68 -10.67
CA GLU A 31 6.41 2.35 -10.84
C GLU A 31 5.63 1.89 -9.60
N CYS A 32 4.63 1.03 -9.81
CA CYS A 32 4.01 0.27 -8.73
C CYS A 32 4.97 -0.84 -8.28
N LEU A 33 5.41 -0.79 -7.02
CA LEU A 33 6.37 -1.74 -6.48
C LEU A 33 5.70 -2.83 -5.64
N LEU A 34 6.18 -4.07 -5.80
CA LEU A 34 5.96 -5.14 -4.82
C LEU A 34 7.02 -5.04 -3.70
N ASP A 35 7.00 -3.93 -2.99
CA ASP A 35 7.94 -3.67 -1.90
C ASP A 35 7.49 -4.30 -0.56
N ARG A 36 8.30 -4.12 0.49
CA ARG A 36 8.00 -4.65 1.83
C ARG A 36 6.62 -4.22 2.35
N ASN A 37 6.22 -2.97 2.12
CA ASN A 37 4.95 -2.46 2.63
C ASN A 37 3.78 -3.08 1.85
N ALA A 38 3.88 -3.16 0.53
CA ALA A 38 2.88 -3.82 -0.32
C ALA A 38 2.73 -5.31 0.02
N LEU A 39 3.84 -6.02 0.27
CA LEU A 39 3.83 -7.43 0.70
C LEU A 39 3.14 -7.62 2.05
N ILE A 40 3.42 -6.76 3.03
CA ILE A 40 2.75 -6.79 4.34
C ILE A 40 1.25 -6.56 4.20
N MET A 41 0.84 -5.62 3.35
CA MET A 41 -0.58 -5.36 3.13
C MET A 41 -1.31 -6.57 2.55
N GLY A 42 -0.71 -7.24 1.55
CA GLY A 42 -1.26 -8.47 1.01
C GLY A 42 -1.33 -9.59 2.05
N TYR A 43 -0.28 -9.74 2.87
CA TYR A 43 -0.23 -10.75 3.93
C TYR A 43 -1.24 -10.48 5.06
N ALA A 44 -1.39 -9.23 5.48
CA ALA A 44 -2.22 -8.82 6.61
C ALA A 44 -3.66 -8.45 6.24
N GLY A 45 -4.03 -8.53 4.95
CA GLY A 45 -5.38 -8.21 4.47
C GLY A 45 -5.73 -6.71 4.58
N VAL A 46 -4.76 -5.83 4.38
CA VAL A 46 -4.92 -4.38 4.53
C VAL A 46 -5.42 -3.75 3.23
N TYR A 47 -6.34 -2.79 3.34
CA TYR A 47 -6.88 -2.07 2.20
C TYR A 47 -5.82 -1.27 1.43
N SER A 48 -5.74 -1.45 0.09
CA SER A 48 -4.62 -0.97 -0.72
C SER A 48 -4.38 0.54 -0.72
N SER A 49 -5.41 1.37 -0.53
CA SER A 49 -5.23 2.84 -0.47
C SER A 49 -4.40 3.30 0.74
N PHE A 50 -4.26 2.46 1.77
CA PHE A 50 -3.56 2.82 3.00
C PHE A 50 -2.06 3.01 2.79
N LEU A 51 -1.46 2.45 1.73
CA LEU A 51 -0.01 2.46 1.52
C LEU A 51 0.61 3.86 1.65
N LYS A 52 0.14 4.82 0.84
CA LYS A 52 0.69 6.19 0.83
C LYS A 52 0.34 6.95 2.11
N HIS A 53 -0.82 6.66 2.72
CA HIS A 53 -1.21 7.27 3.99
C HIS A 53 -0.32 6.79 5.13
N ALA A 54 -0.03 5.48 5.19
CA ALA A 54 0.86 4.88 6.19
C ALA A 54 2.30 5.39 6.05
N VAL A 55 2.83 5.49 4.83
CA VAL A 55 4.16 6.12 4.59
C VAL A 55 4.20 7.56 5.10
N ARG A 56 3.16 8.35 4.81
CA ARG A 56 3.08 9.74 5.29
C ARG A 56 3.03 9.83 6.82
N GLN A 57 2.27 8.96 7.49
CA GLN A 57 2.22 8.96 8.96
C GLN A 57 3.52 8.41 9.58
N ALA A 58 4.15 7.42 8.95
CA ALA A 58 5.45 6.91 9.34
C ALA A 58 6.51 8.01 9.37
N GLU A 59 6.60 8.80 8.29
CA GLU A 59 7.49 9.95 8.20
C GLU A 59 7.13 11.03 9.23
N ARG A 60 5.84 11.36 9.38
CA ARG A 60 5.36 12.40 10.32
C ARG A 60 5.65 12.07 11.78
N TYR A 61 5.49 10.81 12.18
CA TYR A 61 5.60 10.40 13.59
C TYR A 61 6.93 9.69 13.92
N GLY A 62 7.78 9.42 12.92
CA GLY A 62 9.05 8.74 13.11
C GLY A 62 8.90 7.25 13.42
N VAL A 63 7.85 6.60 12.91
CA VAL A 63 7.53 5.20 13.18
C VAL A 63 7.63 4.35 11.89
N PRO A 64 7.90 3.04 11.97
CA PRO A 64 8.00 2.20 10.78
C PRO A 64 6.64 1.99 10.08
N ALA A 65 6.56 2.32 8.78
CA ALA A 65 5.35 2.12 7.98
C ALA A 65 4.87 0.66 7.93
N SER A 66 5.80 -0.30 7.99
CA SER A 66 5.49 -1.73 8.03
C SER A 66 4.64 -2.11 9.24
N ALA A 67 5.00 -1.60 10.43
CA ALA A 67 4.27 -1.88 11.67
C ALA A 67 2.89 -1.20 11.67
N LEU A 68 2.79 0.02 11.09
CA LEU A 68 1.51 0.68 10.89
C LEU A 68 0.54 -0.18 10.06
N LEU A 69 1.02 -0.69 8.92
CA LEU A 69 0.21 -1.49 8.00
C LEU A 69 -0.18 -2.83 8.63
N TYR A 70 0.74 -3.51 9.31
CA TYR A 70 0.41 -4.76 9.98
C TYR A 70 -0.63 -4.57 11.10
N ARG A 71 -0.47 -3.54 11.95
CA ARG A 71 -1.45 -3.20 12.98
C ARG A 71 -2.80 -2.78 12.40
N ALA A 72 -2.83 -2.10 11.25
CA ALA A 72 -4.06 -1.81 10.54
C ALA A 72 -4.81 -3.12 10.16
N GLY A 73 -4.07 -4.14 9.72
CA GLY A 73 -4.60 -5.48 9.47
C GLY A 73 -5.09 -6.17 10.75
N GLN A 74 -4.32 -6.12 11.83
CA GLN A 74 -4.74 -6.65 13.14
C GLN A 74 -6.02 -6.00 13.67
N ARG A 75 -6.17 -4.68 13.47
CA ARG A 75 -7.37 -3.91 13.82
C ARG A 75 -8.52 -4.10 12.83
N LYS A 76 -8.33 -4.88 11.76
CA LYS A 76 -9.34 -5.19 10.73
C LYS A 76 -9.95 -3.93 10.11
N LEU A 77 -9.11 -2.92 9.87
CA LEU A 77 -9.54 -1.69 9.24
C LEU A 77 -10.00 -1.93 7.80
N ILE A 78 -11.06 -1.24 7.40
CA ILE A 78 -11.62 -1.27 6.05
C ILE A 78 -11.35 0.05 5.32
N GLY A 79 -11.63 0.07 4.01
CA GLY A 79 -11.47 1.27 3.19
C GLY A 79 -12.25 2.46 3.75
N GLY A 80 -11.62 3.64 3.75
CA GLY A 80 -12.17 4.87 4.30
C GLY A 80 -11.77 5.17 5.76
N GLN A 81 -11.00 4.29 6.41
CA GLN A 81 -10.51 4.47 7.78
C GLN A 81 -9.04 4.92 7.85
N GLU A 82 -8.57 5.69 6.87
CA GLU A 82 -7.19 6.18 6.81
C GLU A 82 -6.81 7.08 7.99
N ASP A 83 -7.78 7.68 8.67
CA ASP A 83 -7.61 8.47 9.89
C ASP A 83 -7.05 7.63 11.05
N GLN A 84 -7.44 6.35 11.14
CA GLN A 84 -6.99 5.44 12.20
C GLN A 84 -5.49 5.14 12.13
N LEU A 85 -4.85 5.33 10.96
CA LEU A 85 -3.39 5.21 10.83
C LEU A 85 -2.65 6.26 11.68
N ILE A 86 -3.28 7.40 11.98
CA ILE A 86 -2.72 8.40 12.89
C ILE A 86 -2.72 7.87 14.32
N ASP A 87 -3.82 7.25 14.76
CA ASP A 87 -3.92 6.68 16.10
C ASP A 87 -2.89 5.54 16.30
N ILE A 88 -2.77 4.64 15.32
CA ILE A 88 -1.77 3.57 15.34
C ILE A 88 -0.35 4.16 15.39
N ALA A 89 -0.07 5.24 14.65
CA ALA A 89 1.25 5.86 14.67
C ALA A 89 1.58 6.43 16.06
N LEU A 90 0.62 7.08 16.70
CA LEU A 90 0.76 7.61 18.06
C LEU A 90 0.92 6.48 19.10
N GLU A 91 0.21 5.37 18.93
CA GLU A 91 0.38 4.18 19.76
C GLU A 91 1.80 3.62 19.67
N ILE A 92 2.30 3.36 18.45
CA ILE A 92 3.67 2.86 18.24
C ILE A 92 4.70 3.81 18.84
N LYS A 93 4.50 5.12 18.66
CA LYS A 93 5.41 6.13 19.22
C LYS A 93 5.46 6.07 20.74
N ARG A 94 4.30 5.95 21.41
CA ARG A 94 4.24 5.81 22.87
C ARG A 94 4.98 4.54 23.35
N GLU A 95 4.86 3.45 22.63
CA GLU A 95 5.57 2.20 22.96
C GLU A 95 7.09 2.34 22.82
N GLN A 96 7.57 3.02 21.77
CA GLN A 96 9.00 3.33 21.59
C GLN A 96 9.54 4.20 22.73
N GLU A 97 8.79 5.22 23.14
CA GLU A 97 9.16 6.11 24.26
C GLU A 97 9.21 5.35 25.60
N GLN A 98 8.45 4.27 25.73
CA GLN A 98 8.44 3.39 26.90
C GLN A 98 9.47 2.25 26.82
N GLY A 99 10.29 2.18 25.77
CA GLY A 99 11.30 1.15 25.58
C GLY A 99 10.74 -0.22 25.20
N GLN A 100 9.49 -0.29 24.74
CA GLN A 100 8.89 -1.55 24.27
C GLN A 100 9.37 -1.88 22.86
N VAL A 101 9.50 -3.19 22.58
CA VAL A 101 9.85 -3.66 21.24
C VAL A 101 8.63 -3.48 20.34
N VAL A 102 8.74 -2.60 19.33
CA VAL A 102 7.70 -2.45 18.32
C VAL A 102 7.65 -3.72 17.48
N SER A 103 6.63 -4.54 17.71
CA SER A 103 6.35 -5.66 16.83
C SER A 103 5.95 -5.13 15.45
N HIS A 104 6.53 -5.76 14.43
CA HIS A 104 6.12 -5.58 13.04
C HIS A 104 4.73 -6.09 12.83
#